data_AF-A0AAE8QJ20-F1
#
_entry.id   AF-A0AAE8QJ20-F1
#
_cell.length_a   1.000
_cell.length_b   1.000
_cell.length_c   1.000
_cell.angle_alpha   90.00
_cell.angle_beta   90.00
_cell.angle_gamma   90.00
#
_symmetry.space_group_name_H-M   'P 1'
#
loop_
_entity.id
_entity.type
_entity.pdbx_description
1 polymer ?
#
loop_
_entity_poly.entity_id
_entity_poly.type
_entity_poly.pdbx_seq_one_letter_code
_entity_poly.pdbx_strand_id
1 'polypeptide(L)'
;MTKLSYEWLKDYKELEFEIMRLENNLNRSKRELGRWTTGDLAKYKLTAESDGARLEERIEAIQYELAHKMNDLEDMKKFICSFNDLEYKIVYKKYIEGKTLEKIAEEMNYSSSYIYNKHAQIKRMIEFALDLVTSH
;
A
#
# COMPACT_ATOMS: atom_id res chain seq x y z
N MET A 1 24.53 -10.81 -9.30
CA MET A 1 23.40 -9.86 -9.40
C MET A 1 22.97 -9.56 -7.98
N THR A 2 23.19 -8.32 -7.57
CA THR A 2 23.57 -7.86 -6.22
C THR A 2 22.37 -7.52 -5.34
N LYS A 3 22.40 -8.01 -4.09
CA LYS A 3 21.98 -7.47 -2.77
C LYS A 3 20.81 -6.46 -2.59
N LEU A 4 20.30 -5.76 -3.61
CA LEU A 4 19.31 -4.66 -3.54
C LEU A 4 17.90 -5.01 -4.09
N SER A 5 17.63 -6.29 -4.38
CA SER A 5 16.63 -6.67 -5.41
C SER A 5 15.15 -6.57 -4.99
N TYR A 6 14.80 -6.57 -3.69
CA TYR A 6 13.40 -6.68 -3.25
C TYR A 6 13.01 -5.86 -2.00
N GLU A 7 13.88 -4.99 -1.50
CA GLU A 7 13.53 -4.09 -0.36
C GLU A 7 12.32 -3.21 -0.70
N TRP A 8 12.23 -2.76 -1.96
CA TRP A 8 11.08 -2.03 -2.47
C TRP A 8 9.74 -2.75 -2.24
N LEU A 9 9.72 -4.09 -2.19
CA LEU A 9 8.46 -4.82 -1.95
C LEU A 9 7.96 -4.61 -0.51
N LYS A 10 8.89 -4.50 0.45
CA LYS A 10 8.57 -4.17 1.84
C LYS A 10 8.05 -2.74 1.92
N ASP A 11 8.78 -1.78 1.35
CA ASP A 11 8.41 -0.37 1.36
C ASP A 11 7.04 -0.14 0.69
N TYR A 12 6.77 -0.85 -0.41
CA TYR A 12 5.48 -0.81 -1.09
C TYR A 12 4.34 -1.30 -0.18
N LYS A 13 4.56 -2.42 0.53
CA LYS A 13 3.56 -3.00 1.43
C LYS A 13 3.33 -2.14 2.66
N GLU A 14 4.38 -1.50 3.17
CA GLU A 14 4.29 -0.53 4.27
C GLU A 14 3.47 0.69 3.83
N LEU A 15 3.76 1.24 2.66
CA LEU A 15 3.01 2.37 2.10
C LEU A 15 1.53 2.02 1.84
N GLU A 16 1.22 0.84 1.28
CA GLU A 16 -0.17 0.36 1.16
C GLU A 16 -0.87 0.28 2.52
N PHE A 17 -0.19 -0.22 3.54
CA PHE A 17 -0.73 -0.33 4.89
C PHE A 17 -0.98 1.04 5.54
N GLU A 18 -0.06 2.00 5.34
CA GLU A 18 -0.21 3.36 5.82
C GLU A 18 -1.42 4.06 5.16
N ILE A 19 -1.57 3.94 3.84
CA ILE A 19 -2.72 4.44 3.09
C ILE A 19 -4.01 3.85 3.66
N MET A 20 -4.09 2.52 3.80
CA MET A 20 -5.27 1.85 4.37
C MET A 20 -5.59 2.36 5.78
N ARG A 21 -4.57 2.58 6.61
CA ARG A 21 -4.74 3.12 7.97
C ARG A 21 -5.27 4.55 7.95
N LEU A 22 -4.75 5.40 7.07
CA LEU A 22 -5.22 6.78 6.90
C LEU A 22 -6.65 6.83 6.36
N GLU A 23 -6.99 6.01 5.36
CA GLU A 23 -8.36 5.90 4.84
C GLU A 23 -9.35 5.50 5.94
N ASN A 24 -9.00 4.50 6.76
CA ASN A 24 -9.83 4.09 7.89
C ASN A 24 -9.98 5.23 8.92
N ASN A 25 -8.90 5.93 9.24
CA ASN A 25 -8.93 7.09 10.13
C ASN A 25 -9.82 8.21 9.57
N LEU A 26 -9.66 8.55 8.29
CA LEU A 26 -10.46 9.55 7.59
C LEU A 26 -11.95 9.19 7.63
N ASN A 27 -12.29 7.94 7.33
CA ASN A 27 -13.66 7.45 7.35
C ASN A 27 -14.28 7.55 8.74
N ARG A 28 -13.52 7.24 9.79
CA ARG A 28 -13.97 7.40 11.19
C ARG A 28 -14.18 8.87 11.54
N SER A 29 -13.23 9.74 11.19
CA SER A 29 -13.34 11.18 11.45
C SER A 29 -14.52 11.80 10.72
N LYS A 30 -14.75 11.45 9.45
CA LYS A 30 -15.91 11.93 8.68
C LYS A 30 -17.24 11.49 9.30
N ARG A 31 -17.34 10.24 9.77
CA ARG A 31 -18.54 9.77 10.49
C ARG A 31 -18.77 10.54 11.79
N GLU A 32 -17.71 10.79 12.54
CA GLU A 32 -17.79 11.56 13.78
C GLU A 32 -18.21 13.01 13.49
N LEU A 33 -17.65 13.66 12.47
CA LEU A 33 -18.07 15.00 12.05
C LEU A 33 -19.56 15.03 11.66
N GLY A 34 -20.06 13.98 11.01
CA GLY A 34 -21.48 13.83 10.72
C GLY A 34 -22.35 13.87 11.99
N ARG A 35 -21.89 13.27 13.09
CA ARG A 35 -22.60 13.31 14.39
C ARG A 35 -22.65 14.72 14.97
N TRP A 36 -21.55 15.47 14.86
CA TRP A 36 -21.44 16.85 15.33
C TRP A 36 -22.23 17.86 14.50
N THR A 37 -22.37 17.63 13.20
CA THR A 37 -23.03 18.58 12.28
C THR A 37 -24.52 18.33 12.14
N THR A 38 -24.93 17.05 12.05
CA THR A 38 -26.32 16.67 11.72
C THR A 38 -26.88 15.56 12.61
N GLY A 39 -26.05 14.90 13.41
CA GLY A 39 -26.45 13.74 14.21
C GLY A 39 -26.77 14.05 15.67
N ASP A 40 -26.53 13.05 16.52
CA ASP A 40 -26.88 13.07 17.95
C ASP A 40 -26.14 14.16 18.76
N LEU A 41 -25.01 14.65 18.24
CA LEU A 41 -24.19 15.67 18.86
C LEU A 41 -24.47 17.09 18.30
N ALA A 42 -25.30 17.24 17.27
CA ALA A 42 -25.59 18.54 16.64
C ALA A 42 -26.26 19.57 17.58
N LYS A 43 -26.85 19.10 18.68
CA LYS A 43 -27.41 19.95 19.74
C LYS A 43 -26.35 20.70 20.56
N TYR A 44 -25.08 20.28 20.50
CA TYR A 44 -23.99 20.95 21.18
C TYR A 44 -23.40 22.02 20.24
N LYS A 45 -23.25 23.26 20.71
CA LYS A 45 -22.69 24.35 19.89
C LYS A 45 -21.25 24.05 19.52
N LEU A 46 -20.97 23.99 18.22
CA LEU A 46 -19.62 24.03 17.67
C LEU A 46 -19.07 25.45 17.83
N THR A 47 -18.22 25.68 18.82
CA THR A 47 -17.33 26.85 18.88
C THR A 47 -16.03 26.53 18.14
N ALA A 48 -15.22 27.54 17.79
CA ALA A 48 -13.91 27.31 17.16
C ALA A 48 -12.97 26.44 18.02
N GLU A 49 -13.21 26.38 19.34
CA GLU A 49 -12.48 25.53 20.29
C GLU A 49 -13.12 24.15 20.50
N SER A 50 -14.28 23.89 19.90
CA SER A 50 -15.00 22.63 20.07
C SER A 50 -14.25 21.47 19.41
N ASP A 51 -14.48 20.28 19.94
CA ASP A 51 -13.89 19.05 19.41
C ASP A 51 -14.26 18.81 17.93
N GLY A 52 -15.42 19.31 17.47
CA GLY A 52 -15.84 19.22 16.07
C GLY A 52 -15.08 20.17 15.13
N ALA A 53 -14.74 21.40 15.55
CA ALA A 53 -13.93 22.32 14.73
C ALA A 53 -12.50 21.79 14.54
N ARG A 54 -11.91 21.21 15.60
CA ARG A 54 -10.61 20.52 15.53
C ARG A 54 -10.67 19.25 14.67
N LEU A 55 -11.86 18.67 14.49
CA LEU A 55 -12.06 17.49 13.67
C LEU A 55 -12.03 17.81 12.18
N GLU A 56 -12.53 18.97 11.77
CA GLU A 56 -12.45 19.46 10.38
C GLU A 56 -11.00 19.67 9.96
N GLU A 57 -10.21 20.41 10.76
CA GLU A 57 -8.77 20.60 10.52
C GLU A 57 -8.01 19.27 10.44
N ARG A 58 -8.34 18.32 11.34
CA ARG A 58 -7.75 16.98 11.32
C ARG A 58 -8.14 16.19 10.06
N ILE A 59 -9.38 16.32 9.59
CA ILE A 59 -9.84 15.66 8.37
C ILE A 59 -9.05 16.21 7.17
N GLU A 60 -8.89 17.52 7.07
CA GLU A 60 -8.10 18.16 6.01
C GLU A 60 -6.64 17.67 6.02
N ALA A 61 -6.01 17.64 7.20
CA ALA A 61 -4.65 17.13 7.35
C ALA A 61 -4.51 15.66 6.90
N ILE A 62 -5.46 14.79 7.27
CA ILE A 62 -5.48 13.39 6.84
C ILE A 62 -5.67 13.29 5.32
N GLN A 63 -6.56 14.10 4.73
CA GLN A 63 -6.78 14.09 3.27
C GLN A 63 -5.52 14.54 2.52
N TYR A 64 -4.84 15.56 3.01
CA TYR A 64 -3.58 16.04 2.45
C TYR A 64 -2.52 14.94 2.49
N GLU A 65 -2.29 14.33 3.65
CA GLU A 65 -1.31 13.25 3.81
C GLU A 65 -1.65 12.04 2.92
N LEU A 66 -2.93 11.66 2.87
CA LEU A 66 -3.41 10.57 2.02
C LEU A 66 -3.11 10.84 0.54
N ALA A 67 -3.34 12.06 0.05
CA ALA A 67 -3.04 12.44 -1.33
C ALA A 67 -1.55 12.30 -1.66
N HIS A 68 -0.65 12.72 -0.76
CA HIS A 68 0.79 12.54 -0.95
C HIS A 68 1.19 11.07 -0.99
N LYS A 69 0.73 10.27 -0.04
CA LYS A 69 1.06 8.84 -0.02
C LYS A 69 0.51 8.08 -1.23
N MET A 70 -0.67 8.45 -1.73
CA MET A 70 -1.23 7.88 -2.96
C MET A 70 -0.37 8.25 -4.19
N ASN A 71 0.18 9.47 -4.24
CA ASN A 71 1.13 9.84 -5.29
C ASN A 71 2.44 9.06 -5.17
N ASP A 72 2.98 8.92 -3.96
CA ASP A 72 4.18 8.11 -3.70
C ASP A 72 3.99 6.65 -4.16
N LEU A 73 2.80 6.07 -3.89
CA LEU A 73 2.46 4.72 -4.30
C LEU A 73 2.43 4.58 -5.83
N GLU A 74 1.90 5.57 -6.52
CA GLU A 74 1.84 5.59 -7.98
C GLU A 74 3.22 5.74 -8.61
N ASP A 75 4.07 6.61 -8.05
CA ASP A 75 5.46 6.76 -8.50
C ASP A 75 6.28 5.49 -8.24
N MET A 76 6.03 4.81 -7.12
CA MET A 76 6.61 3.52 -6.83
C MET A 76 6.19 2.44 -7.84
N LYS A 77 4.91 2.40 -8.23
CA LYS A 77 4.42 1.49 -9.27
C LYS A 77 5.11 1.76 -10.61
N LYS A 78 5.27 3.01 -11.01
CA LYS A 78 6.00 3.38 -12.24
C LYS A 78 7.46 2.94 -12.17
N PHE A 79 8.12 3.16 -11.03
CA PHE A 79 9.48 2.70 -10.80
C PHE A 79 9.61 1.18 -10.95
N ILE A 80 8.72 0.40 -10.33
CA ILE A 80 8.75 -1.07 -10.42
C ILE A 80 8.46 -1.54 -11.86
N CYS A 81 7.52 -0.88 -12.55
CA CYS A 81 7.19 -1.18 -13.95
C CYS A 81 8.35 -0.89 -14.92
N SER A 82 9.35 -0.09 -14.51
CA SER A 82 10.55 0.14 -15.33
C SER A 82 11.46 -1.09 -15.41
N PHE A 83 11.31 -2.06 -14.50
CA PHE A 83 12.08 -3.30 -14.53
C PHE A 83 11.57 -4.25 -15.62
N ASN A 84 12.48 -4.68 -16.50
CA ASN A 84 12.14 -5.53 -17.63
C ASN A 84 12.38 -7.03 -17.38
N ASP A 85 13.05 -7.39 -16.29
CA ASP A 85 13.38 -8.79 -16.02
C ASP A 85 12.14 -9.61 -15.66
N LEU A 86 12.19 -10.88 -16.02
CA LEU A 86 11.11 -11.85 -15.80
C LEU A 86 10.74 -11.93 -14.31
N GLU A 87 11.74 -11.92 -13.43
CA GLU A 87 11.57 -12.00 -11.98
C GLU A 87 10.73 -10.85 -11.44
N TYR A 88 11.06 -9.60 -11.82
CA TYR A 88 10.29 -8.43 -11.39
C TYR A 88 8.87 -8.47 -11.90
N LYS A 89 8.65 -8.91 -13.15
CA LYS A 89 7.30 -9.09 -13.71
C LYS A 89 6.49 -10.12 -12.92
N ILE A 90 7.09 -11.23 -12.52
CA ILE A 90 6.44 -12.25 -11.69
C ILE A 90 6.08 -11.67 -10.31
N VAL A 91 7.00 -10.94 -9.67
CA VAL A 91 6.75 -10.32 -8.35
C VAL A 91 5.67 -9.26 -8.44
N TYR A 92 5.73 -8.37 -9.42
CA TYR A 92 4.72 -7.33 -9.64
C TYR A 92 3.33 -7.94 -9.78
N LYS A 93 3.17 -8.89 -10.71
CA LYS A 93 1.87 -9.55 -10.92
C LYS A 93 1.39 -10.32 -9.69
N LYS A 94 2.29 -10.96 -8.95
CA LYS A 94 1.92 -11.76 -7.78
C LYS A 94 1.51 -10.92 -6.58
N TYR A 95 2.30 -9.90 -6.24
CA TYR A 95 2.18 -9.18 -4.96
C TYR A 95 1.54 -7.80 -5.09
N ILE A 96 1.54 -7.22 -6.29
CA ILE A 96 0.95 -5.90 -6.58
C ILE A 96 -0.41 -6.09 -7.24
N GLU A 97 -0.49 -6.88 -8.33
CA GLU A 97 -1.76 -7.17 -9.00
C GLU A 97 -2.58 -8.30 -8.32
N GLY A 98 -1.99 -9.04 -7.37
CA GLY A 98 -2.66 -10.11 -6.64
C GLY A 98 -2.99 -11.37 -7.44
N LYS A 99 -2.34 -11.60 -8.59
CA LYS A 99 -2.64 -12.72 -9.50
C LYS A 99 -2.17 -14.07 -8.96
N THR A 100 -2.83 -15.14 -9.43
CA THR A 100 -2.36 -16.52 -9.21
C THR A 100 -1.17 -16.84 -10.11
N LEU A 101 -0.34 -17.83 -9.73
CA LEU A 101 0.82 -18.21 -10.54
C LEU A 101 0.39 -18.82 -11.88
N GLU A 102 -0.75 -19.50 -11.92
CA GLU A 102 -1.38 -19.97 -13.16
C GLU A 102 -1.73 -18.82 -14.08
N LYS A 103 -2.39 -17.77 -13.55
CA LYS A 103 -2.78 -16.62 -14.38
C LYS A 103 -1.56 -15.88 -14.89
N ILE A 104 -0.51 -15.79 -14.09
CA ILE A 104 0.78 -15.22 -14.51
C ILE A 104 1.40 -16.05 -15.63
N ALA A 105 1.39 -17.38 -15.53
CA ALA A 105 1.90 -18.27 -16.57
C ALA A 105 1.14 -18.11 -17.89
N GLU A 106 -0.20 -18.07 -17.83
CA GLU A 106 -1.07 -17.83 -18.97
C GLU A 106 -0.77 -16.47 -19.64
N GLU A 107 -0.76 -15.38 -18.88
CA GLU A 107 -0.53 -14.02 -19.41
C GLU A 107 0.87 -13.82 -19.99
N MET A 108 1.86 -14.52 -19.44
CA MET A 108 3.26 -14.41 -19.86
C MET A 108 3.67 -15.47 -20.87
N ASN A 109 2.72 -16.32 -21.31
CA ASN A 109 2.94 -17.42 -22.25
C ASN A 109 4.07 -18.39 -21.82
N TYR A 110 4.10 -18.71 -20.52
CA TYR A 110 4.98 -19.72 -19.94
C TYR A 110 4.18 -20.92 -19.44
N SER A 111 4.84 -22.07 -19.27
CA SER A 111 4.21 -23.18 -18.57
C SER A 111 4.03 -22.83 -17.09
N SER A 112 2.92 -23.31 -16.49
CA SER A 112 2.68 -23.11 -15.05
C SER A 112 3.87 -23.62 -14.23
N SER A 113 4.40 -24.81 -14.55
CA SER A 113 5.55 -25.40 -13.86
C SER A 113 6.79 -24.49 -13.87
N TYR A 114 7.06 -23.82 -15.00
CA TYR A 114 8.18 -22.87 -15.08
C TYR A 114 7.99 -21.68 -14.14
N ILE A 115 6.80 -21.05 -14.15
CA ILE A 115 6.48 -19.94 -13.25
C ILE A 115 6.52 -20.36 -11.78
N TYR A 116 6.00 -21.53 -11.45
CA TYR A 116 6.06 -22.11 -10.10
C TYR A 116 7.51 -22.24 -9.61
N ASN A 117 8.39 -22.84 -10.42
CA ASN A 117 9.80 -23.02 -10.08
C ASN A 117 10.53 -21.68 -9.94
N LYS A 118 10.27 -20.73 -10.85
CA LYS A 118 10.86 -19.40 -10.82
C LYS A 118 10.41 -18.60 -9.60
N HIS A 119 9.11 -18.64 -9.27
CA HIS A 119 8.56 -18.00 -8.08
C HIS A 119 9.17 -18.55 -6.80
N ALA A 120 9.37 -19.88 -6.70
CA ALA A 120 10.03 -20.49 -5.55
C ALA A 120 11.48 -20.00 -5.36
N GLN A 121 12.22 -19.77 -6.45
CA GLN A 121 13.55 -19.16 -6.40
C GLN A 121 13.50 -17.71 -5.91
N ILE A 122 12.58 -16.92 -6.47
CA ILE A 122 12.39 -15.52 -6.10
C ILE A 122 12.00 -15.39 -4.62
N LYS A 123 11.07 -16.23 -4.13
CA LYS A 123 10.63 -16.23 -2.73
C LYS A 123 11.81 -16.39 -1.77
N ARG A 124 12.72 -17.33 -2.05
CA ARG A 124 13.94 -17.52 -1.25
C ARG A 124 14.85 -16.29 -1.28
N MET A 125 14.94 -15.60 -2.42
CA MET A 125 15.73 -14.36 -2.53
C MET A 125 15.09 -13.21 -1.74
N ILE A 126 13.76 -13.10 -1.74
CA ILE A 126 13.02 -12.12 -0.94
C ILE A 126 13.23 -12.38 0.55
N GLU A 127 13.01 -13.62 1.00
CA GLU A 127 13.21 -14.02 2.40
C GLU A 127 14.64 -13.72 2.87
N PHE A 128 15.64 -14.12 2.09
CA PHE A 128 17.04 -13.82 2.39
C PHE A 128 17.33 -12.31 2.47
N ALA A 129 16.75 -11.50 1.58
CA ALA A 129 16.92 -10.05 1.62
C ALA A 129 16.30 -9.44 2.89
N LEU A 130 15.13 -9.91 3.32
CA LEU A 130 14.44 -9.43 4.52
C LEU A 130 15.20 -9.79 5.80
N ASP A 131 15.70 -11.02 5.91
CA ASP A 131 16.43 -11.49 7.10
C ASP A 131 17.72 -10.68 7.36
N LEU A 132 18.39 -10.24 6.29
CA LEU A 132 19.58 -9.40 6.39
C LEU A 132 19.29 -8.00 6.94
N VAL A 133 18.11 -7.45 6.65
CA VAL A 133 17.70 -6.12 7.12
C VAL A 133 17.29 -6.15 8.59
N THR A 134 16.77 -7.27 9.08
CA THR A 134 16.35 -7.44 10.49
C THR A 134 17.48 -7.85 11.44
N SER A 135 18.68 -8.13 10.93
CA SER A 135 19.83 -8.62 11.69
C SER A 135 20.77 -7.50 12.18
N HIS A 136 20.36 -6.24 12.10
CA HIS A 136 21.08 -5.05 12.56
C HIS A 136 20.15 -4.17 13.42
#